data_AF-A0A4P8TJ72-F1
#
_entry.id   AF-A0A4P8TJ72-F1
#
_cell.length_a   1.000
_cell.length_b   1.000
_cell.length_c   1.000
_cell.angle_alpha   90.00
_cell.angle_beta   90.00
_cell.angle_gamma   90.00
#
_symmetry.space_group_name_H-M   'P 1'
#
loop_
_entity.id
_entity.type
_entity.pdbx_description
1 polymer ?
#
loop_
_entity_poly.entity_id
_entity_poly.type
_entity_poly.pdbx_seq_one_letter_code
_entity_poly.pdbx_strand_id
1 'polypeptide(L)'
;MDLTPDVTTPLLRRCTALATMARVELLSEHRHRAADELSEVLDEIISWSGSRLDDPDPTMLALCAAALLDLADRIPGTATVLAARVADALGVLTGQIPAGPLSVRA
;
A
#
# COMPACT_ATOMS: atom_id res chain seq x y z
N MET A 1 -14.99 1.95 13.06
CA MET A 1 -15.01 3.34 12.60
C MET A 1 -14.96 3.26 11.08
N ASP A 2 -15.83 3.98 10.40
CA ASP A 2 -15.87 3.95 8.93
C ASP A 2 -15.01 5.09 8.39
N LEU A 3 -14.21 4.80 7.37
CA LEU A 3 -13.27 5.74 6.76
C LEU A 3 -13.82 6.21 5.42
N THR A 4 -14.00 7.51 5.25
CA THR A 4 -14.66 8.09 4.08
C THR A 4 -13.71 8.23 2.87
N PRO A 5 -14.24 8.28 1.64
CA PRO A 5 -13.43 8.44 0.42
C PRO A 5 -12.54 9.69 0.41
N ASP A 6 -12.98 10.77 1.04
CA ASP A 6 -12.23 12.04 1.14
C ASP A 6 -10.92 11.90 1.94
N VAL A 7 -10.85 10.91 2.83
CA VAL A 7 -9.64 10.59 3.62
C VAL A 7 -8.82 9.53 2.90
N THR A 8 -9.47 8.46 2.44
CA THR A 8 -8.78 7.26 1.93
C THR A 8 -8.19 7.48 0.54
N THR A 9 -8.91 8.16 -0.37
CA THR A 9 -8.48 8.34 -1.76
C THR A 9 -7.20 9.16 -1.88
N PRO A 10 -7.03 10.31 -1.20
CA PRO A 10 -5.77 11.03 -1.22
C PRO A 10 -4.59 10.23 -0.66
N LEU A 11 -4.83 9.45 0.41
CA LEU A 11 -3.82 8.58 1.02
C LEU A 11 -3.38 7.45 0.07
N LEU A 12 -4.33 6.80 -0.62
CA LEU A 12 -4.04 5.77 -1.63
C LEU A 12 -3.25 6.35 -2.82
N ARG A 13 -3.60 7.55 -3.30
CA ARG A 13 -2.84 8.26 -4.35
C ARG A 13 -1.41 8.56 -3.90
N ARG A 14 -1.25 9.08 -2.68
CA ARG A 14 0.07 9.40 -2.11
C ARG A 14 0.91 8.15 -1.94
N CYS A 15 0.34 7.07 -1.41
CA CYS A 15 1.01 5.78 -1.27
C CYS A 15 1.49 5.24 -2.62
N THR A 16 0.63 5.26 -3.64
CA THR A 16 0.96 4.82 -5.00
C THR A 16 2.15 5.59 -5.58
N ALA A 17 2.14 6.92 -5.45
CA ALA A 17 3.22 7.78 -5.94
C ALA A 17 4.53 7.53 -5.18
N LEU A 18 4.48 7.49 -3.84
CA LEU A 18 5.65 7.23 -2.99
C LEU A 18 6.24 5.84 -3.22
N ALA A 19 5.42 4.80 -3.38
CA ALA A 19 5.89 3.45 -3.69
C ALA A 19 6.63 3.41 -5.03
N THR A 20 6.10 4.09 -6.05
CA THR A 20 6.75 4.20 -7.37
C THR A 20 8.09 4.93 -7.29
N MET A 21 8.18 6.00 -6.48
CA MET A 21 9.41 6.75 -6.28
C MET A 21 10.43 5.98 -5.42
N ALA A 22 10.00 5.37 -4.32
CA ALA A 22 10.83 4.55 -3.45
C ALA A 22 11.47 3.40 -4.23
N ARG A 23 10.72 2.79 -5.16
CA ARG A 23 11.26 1.80 -6.10
C ARG A 23 12.46 2.34 -6.89
N VAL A 24 12.36 3.56 -7.43
CA VAL A 24 13.44 4.18 -8.18
C VAL A 24 14.61 4.52 -7.26
N GLU A 25 14.33 5.02 -6.06
CA GLU A 25 15.37 5.34 -5.06
C GLU A 25 16.13 4.10 -4.59
N LEU A 26 15.46 2.95 -4.44
CA LEU A 26 16.10 1.68 -4.08
C LEU A 26 17.10 1.17 -5.14
N LEU A 27 16.99 1.63 -6.38
CA LEU A 27 17.96 1.35 -7.44
C LEU A 27 19.15 2.33 -7.43
N SER A 28 19.12 3.35 -6.58
CA SER A 28 20.14 4.41 -6.51
C SER A 28 20.89 4.36 -5.17
N GLU A 29 22.19 4.69 -5.18
CA GLU A 29 23.01 4.78 -3.96
C GLU A 29 22.73 6.05 -3.12
N HIS A 30 21.66 6.80 -3.43
CA HIS A 30 21.35 8.10 -2.86
C HIS A 30 20.23 8.03 -1.82
N ARG A 31 20.00 9.16 -1.13
CA ARG A 31 19.05 9.34 -0.01
C ARG A 31 17.65 8.78 -0.34
N HIS A 32 17.14 7.90 0.53
CA HIS A 32 15.84 7.21 0.37
C HIS A 32 14.65 8.00 0.95
N ARG A 33 14.51 9.26 0.55
CA ARG A 33 13.50 10.16 1.12
C ARG A 33 12.07 9.65 0.87
N ALA A 34 11.79 9.10 -0.31
CA ALA A 34 10.48 8.55 -0.61
C ALA A 34 10.17 7.31 0.23
N ALA A 35 11.17 6.49 0.57
CA ALA A 35 10.98 5.33 1.45
C ALA A 35 10.65 5.73 2.90
N ASP A 36 11.27 6.80 3.39
CA ASP A 36 10.95 7.37 4.71
C ASP A 36 9.53 7.93 4.73
N GLU A 37 9.16 8.77 3.76
CA GLU A 37 7.81 9.33 3.64
C GLU A 37 6.76 8.24 3.38
N LEU A 38 7.12 7.17 2.68
CA LEU A 38 6.25 6.01 2.45
C LEU A 38 5.96 5.29 3.77
N SER A 39 6.93 5.19 4.67
CA SER A 39 6.74 4.50 5.96
C SER A 39 5.64 5.14 6.80
N GLU A 40 5.55 6.47 6.83
CA GLU A 40 4.47 7.19 7.54
C GLU A 40 3.09 6.89 6.93
N VAL A 41 3.01 6.84 5.59
CA VAL A 41 1.77 6.52 4.89
C VAL A 41 1.37 5.06 5.08
N LEU A 42 2.34 4.15 5.13
CA LEU A 42 2.08 2.73 5.43
C LEU A 42 1.54 2.56 6.84
N ASP A 43 2.10 3.25 7.84
CA ASP A 43 1.62 3.19 9.22
C ASP A 43 0.16 3.68 9.33
N GLU A 44 -0.21 4.74 8.59
CA GLU A 44 -1.59 5.20 8.48
C GLU A 44 -2.50 4.14 7.86
N ILE A 45 -2.12 3.53 6.73
CA ILE A 45 -2.90 2.45 6.10
C ILE A 45 -3.04 1.24 7.02
N ILE A 46 -1.98 0.85 7.73
CA ILE A 46 -1.99 -0.27 8.69
C ILE A 46 -2.98 0.01 9.83
N SER A 47 -3.10 1.26 10.27
CA SER A 47 -4.05 1.66 11.32
C SER A 47 -5.52 1.44 10.92
N TRP A 48 -5.81 1.33 9.62
CA TRP A 48 -7.15 1.03 9.12
C TRP A 48 -7.55 -0.42 9.34
N SER A 49 -6.64 -1.30 9.81
CA SER A 49 -6.95 -2.68 10.13
C SER A 49 -8.16 -2.79 11.05
N GLY A 50 -9.15 -3.60 10.66
CA GLY A 50 -10.43 -3.74 11.36
C GLY A 50 -11.43 -2.60 11.15
N SER A 51 -11.07 -1.57 10.39
CA SER A 51 -11.99 -0.53 9.92
C SER A 51 -12.57 -0.90 8.55
N ARG A 52 -13.78 -0.43 8.27
CA ARG A 52 -14.41 -0.55 6.96
C ARG A 52 -14.18 0.74 6.20
N LEU A 53 -13.64 0.63 4.97
CA LEU A 53 -13.65 1.78 4.06
C LEU A 53 -15.08 1.95 3.52
N ASP A 54 -15.62 3.15 3.66
CA ASP A 54 -16.91 3.50 3.08
C ASP A 54 -16.73 3.83 1.60
N ASP A 55 -17.43 3.08 0.74
CA ASP A 55 -17.37 3.17 -0.75
C ASP A 55 -15.97 3.49 -1.32
N PRO A 56 -14.93 2.67 -1.04
CA PRO A 56 -13.59 2.98 -1.50
C PRO A 56 -13.53 2.89 -3.03
N ASP A 57 -12.83 3.83 -3.68
CA ASP A 57 -12.57 3.74 -5.11
C ASP A 57 -11.77 2.45 -5.41
N PRO A 58 -12.39 1.45 -6.08
CA PRO A 58 -11.78 0.14 -6.28
C PRO A 58 -10.56 0.21 -7.21
N THR A 59 -10.52 1.19 -8.12
CA THR A 59 -9.38 1.41 -9.00
C THR A 59 -8.20 1.91 -8.20
N MET A 60 -8.43 2.86 -7.29
CA MET A 60 -7.37 3.40 -6.45
C MET A 60 -6.81 2.38 -5.45
N LEU A 61 -7.68 1.54 -4.86
CA LEU A 61 -7.24 0.41 -4.03
C LEU A 61 -6.35 -0.56 -4.82
N ALA A 62 -6.78 -0.97 -6.01
CA ALA A 62 -6.03 -1.91 -6.85
C ALA A 62 -4.68 -1.34 -7.30
N LEU A 63 -4.64 -0.06 -7.71
CA LEU A 63 -3.39 0.61 -8.11
C LEU A 63 -2.41 0.72 -6.95
N CYS A 64 -2.91 1.09 -5.76
CA CYS A 64 -2.09 1.19 -4.56
C CYS A 64 -1.50 -0.18 -4.17
N ALA A 65 -2.33 -1.22 -4.14
CA ALA A 65 -1.89 -2.57 -3.85
C ALA A 65 -0.87 -3.09 -4.87
N ALA A 66 -1.10 -2.85 -6.18
CA ALA A 66 -0.17 -3.23 -7.23
C ALA A 66 1.19 -2.53 -7.09
N ALA A 67 1.21 -1.24 -6.77
CA ALA A 67 2.45 -0.49 -6.54
C ALA A 67 3.23 -1.01 -5.33
N LEU A 68 2.54 -1.42 -4.26
CA LEU A 68 3.18 -2.00 -3.07
C LEU A 68 3.72 -3.41 -3.31
N LEU A 69 3.01 -4.26 -4.07
CA LEU A 69 3.52 -5.56 -4.50
C LEU A 69 4.78 -5.41 -5.36
N ASP A 70 4.72 -4.50 -6.34
CA ASP A 70 5.83 -4.19 -7.23
C ASP A 70 7.06 -3.65 -6.44
N LEU A 71 6.83 -2.86 -5.39
CA LEU A 71 7.88 -2.43 -4.47
C LEU A 71 8.43 -3.60 -3.66
N ALA A 72 7.58 -4.45 -3.07
CA ALA A 72 7.97 -5.59 -2.24
C ALA A 72 8.96 -6.53 -2.95
N ASP A 73 8.72 -6.80 -4.23
CA ASP A 73 9.59 -7.63 -5.08
C ASP A 73 10.99 -7.04 -5.30
N ARG A 74 11.18 -5.75 -5.01
CA ARG A 74 12.43 -5.02 -5.23
C ARG A 74 13.09 -4.52 -3.95
N ILE A 75 12.47 -4.70 -2.79
CA ILE A 75 13.07 -4.33 -1.51
C ILE A 75 14.29 -5.24 -1.26
N PRO A 76 15.48 -4.67 -1.00
CA PRO A 76 16.65 -5.46 -0.62
C PRO A 76 16.38 -6.23 0.68
N GLY A 77 16.90 -7.46 0.79
CA GLY A 77 16.72 -8.28 1.99
C GLY A 77 17.25 -7.65 3.30
N THR A 78 18.08 -6.60 3.21
CA THR A 78 18.56 -5.80 4.34
C THR A 78 17.53 -4.80 4.86
N ALA A 79 16.57 -4.38 4.04
CA ALA A 79 15.53 -3.40 4.38
C ALA A 79 14.27 -4.08 4.98
N THR A 80 14.50 -4.94 5.97
CA THR A 80 13.48 -5.83 6.57
C THR A 80 12.29 -5.09 7.18
N VAL A 81 12.51 -3.90 7.75
CA VAL A 81 11.44 -3.11 8.38
C VAL A 81 10.47 -2.55 7.34
N LEU A 82 10.97 -2.03 6.21
CA LEU A 82 10.12 -1.54 5.13
C LEU A 82 9.36 -2.71 4.49
N ALA A 83 10.01 -3.85 4.28
CA ALA A 83 9.37 -5.05 3.75
C ALA A 83 8.19 -5.50 4.63
N ALA A 84 8.36 -5.52 5.95
CA ALA A 84 7.30 -5.87 6.90
C ALA A 84 6.11 -4.91 6.79
N ARG A 85 6.35 -3.58 6.82
CA ARG A 85 5.28 -2.57 6.69
C ARG A 85 4.52 -2.69 5.38
N VAL A 86 5.24 -2.92 4.27
CA VAL A 86 4.61 -3.12 2.96
C VAL A 86 3.71 -4.35 2.97
N ALA A 87 4.16 -5.46 3.56
CA ALA A 87 3.37 -6.68 3.69
C ALA A 87 2.10 -6.47 4.55
N ASP A 88 2.23 -5.77 5.68
CA ASP A 88 1.11 -5.48 6.58
C ASP A 88 0.07 -4.58 5.90
N ALA A 89 0.51 -3.52 5.22
CA ALA A 89 -0.37 -2.63 4.46
C ALA A 89 -1.09 -3.37 3.31
N LEU A 90 -0.40 -4.27 2.61
CA LEU A 90 -1.01 -5.12 1.59
C LEU A 90 -2.11 -6.01 2.16
N GLY A 91 -1.92 -6.56 3.37
CA GLY A 91 -2.95 -7.31 4.08
C GLY A 91 -4.20 -6.47 4.33
N VAL A 92 -4.04 -5.20 4.75
CA VAL A 92 -5.17 -4.28 4.93
C VAL A 92 -5.86 -4.00 3.60
N LEU A 93 -5.13 -3.58 2.57
CA LEU A 93 -5.70 -3.19 1.27
C LEU A 93 -6.44 -4.35 0.59
N THR A 94 -5.84 -5.55 0.59
CA THR A 94 -6.47 -6.73 -0.02
C THR A 94 -7.71 -7.19 0.74
N GLY A 95 -7.76 -6.99 2.06
CA GLY A 95 -8.96 -7.23 2.87
C GLY A 95 -10.13 -6.29 2.55
N GLN A 96 -9.88 -5.14 1.92
CA GLN A 96 -10.92 -4.19 1.49
C GLN A 96 -11.43 -4.46 0.09
N ILE A 97 -10.69 -5.23 -0.72
CA ILE A 97 -11.16 -5.63 -2.05
C ILE A 97 -12.26 -6.67 -1.83
N PRO A 98 -13.53 -6.38 -2.19
CA PRO A 98 -14.59 -7.36 -2.04
C PRO A 98 -14.19 -8.62 -2.83
N ALA A 99 -14.35 -9.79 -2.21
CA ALA A 99 -14.16 -11.06 -2.89
C ALA A 99 -15.00 -11.04 -4.16
N GLY A 100 -14.34 -10.89 -5.32
CA GLY A 100 -15.03 -10.86 -6.59
C GLY A 100 -15.78 -12.18 -6.79
N PRO A 101 -16.80 -12.22 -7.66
CA PRO A 101 -17.52 -13.46 -7.99
C PRO A 101 -16.63 -14.54 -8.65
N LEU A 102 -15.33 -14.30 -8.82
CA LEU A 102 -14.34 -15.26 -9.26
C LEU A 102 -13.85 -16.14 -8.09
N SER A 103 -14.78 -16.80 -7.41
CA SER A 103 -14.46 -18.07 -6.77
C SER A 103 -14.27 -19.08 -7.90
N VAL A 104 -13.05 -19.15 -8.43
CA VAL A 104 -12.65 -20.27 -9.28
C VAL A 104 -12.73 -21.50 -8.39
N ARG A 105 -13.83 -22.23 -8.55
CA ARG A 105 -14.02 -23.56 -7.97
C ARG A 105 -12.84 -24.42 -8.44
N ALA A 106 -12.00 -24.81 -7.49
CA ALA A 106 -11.21 -26.02 -7.61
C ALA A 106 -12.13 -27.23 -7.37
#